data_AF-A0A6J6A094-F1
#
_entry.id   AF-A0A6J6A094-F1
#
_cell.length_a   1.000
_cell.length_b   1.000
_cell.length_c   1.000
_cell.angle_alpha   90.00
_cell.angle_beta   90.00
_cell.angle_gamma   90.00
#
_symmetry.space_group_name_H-M   'P 1'
#
loop_
_entity.id
_entity.type
_entity.pdbx_description
1 polymer ?
#
loop_
_entity_poly.entity_id
_entity_poly.type
_entity_poly.pdbx_seq_one_letter_code
_entity_poly.pdbx_strand_id
1 'polypeptide(L)'
;MTAIEERDELAVALDRLREELRDLKSVVVAFSGGADSAFLAFVANETLGADRCTVVTAVSPSLASSEHADCAELASEWNLSWVEVETTELESLDYQRNDADRCFHCKTALMDVVEPIAADHGAVAILGVNLDDLDDHRPGQRAASERGAQFPLVDSGFTKQMVRDASLRLSLRTWDKPAAACLSSRVPYGTAVTLSVLSRVERAEAALHALGFRELRVRHYDDTARIEVPLSAIDALIQRRGEVVDAVTACGYRYVTLDLEGLRSGNLNAALEP
;
A
#
# COMPACT_ATOMS: atom_id res chain seq x y z
N MET A 1 -23.77 30.57 -26.10
CA MET A 1 -23.50 29.54 -25.08
C MET A 1 -22.12 28.99 -25.40
N THR A 2 -21.19 29.32 -24.52
CA THR A 2 -19.75 29.44 -24.73
C THR A 2 -19.02 28.12 -24.55
N ALA A 3 -17.89 27.97 -25.25
CA ALA A 3 -16.96 26.83 -25.28
C ALA A 3 -16.25 26.50 -23.94
N ILE A 4 -16.94 26.69 -22.82
CA ILE A 4 -16.44 26.54 -21.43
C ILE A 4 -17.09 25.31 -20.74
N GLU A 5 -18.08 24.67 -21.36
CA GLU A 5 -18.71 23.46 -20.84
C GLU A 5 -17.93 22.22 -21.34
N GLU A 6 -17.47 21.42 -20.37
CA GLU A 6 -16.69 20.16 -20.49
C GLU A 6 -15.18 20.27 -20.71
N ARG A 7 -14.49 21.05 -19.87
CA ARG A 7 -13.14 20.64 -19.48
C ARG A 7 -13.29 19.32 -18.71
N ASP A 8 -12.83 18.21 -19.30
CA ASP A 8 -12.78 16.88 -18.69
C ASP A 8 -12.40 16.99 -17.21
N GLU A 9 -13.29 16.57 -16.30
CA GLU A 9 -13.12 16.71 -14.85
C GLU A 9 -11.77 16.14 -14.38
N LEU A 10 -11.31 15.06 -15.04
CA LEU A 10 -10.03 14.45 -14.77
C LEU A 10 -8.85 15.34 -15.18
N ALA A 11 -8.96 16.03 -16.32
CA ALA A 11 -7.94 16.98 -16.77
C ALA A 11 -7.87 18.19 -15.83
N VAL A 12 -9.03 18.66 -15.33
CA VAL A 12 -9.08 19.74 -14.33
C VAL A 12 -8.42 19.33 -13.02
N ALA A 13 -8.74 18.14 -12.50
CA ALA A 13 -8.13 17.62 -11.28
C ALA A 13 -6.61 17.44 -11.44
N LEU A 14 -6.15 16.95 -12.60
CA LEU A 14 -4.72 16.80 -12.89
C LEU A 14 -3.99 18.14 -12.99
N ASP A 15 -4.61 19.16 -13.60
CA ASP A 15 -4.06 20.52 -13.65
C ASP A 15 -3.93 21.11 -12.23
N ARG A 16 -4.95 20.92 -11.37
CA ARG A 16 -4.92 21.34 -9.96
C ARG A 16 -3.81 20.66 -9.18
N LEU A 17 -3.67 19.33 -9.32
CA LEU A 17 -2.61 18.57 -8.65
C LEU A 17 -1.22 19.10 -9.02
N ARG A 18 -1.01 19.42 -10.30
CA ARG A 18 0.25 20.00 -10.75
C ARG A 18 0.48 21.41 -10.21
N GLU A 19 -0.56 22.21 -10.09
CA GLU A 19 -0.49 23.54 -9.48
C GLU A 19 -0.14 23.46 -7.99
N GLU A 20 -0.83 22.61 -7.22
CA GLU A 20 -0.55 22.35 -5.82
C GLU A 20 0.89 21.88 -5.61
N LEU A 21 1.35 20.90 -6.39
CA LEU A 21 2.74 20.42 -6.33
C LEU A 21 3.74 21.56 -6.59
N ARG A 22 3.50 22.43 -7.58
CA ARG A 22 4.35 23.59 -7.87
C ARG A 22 4.38 24.58 -6.69
N ASP A 23 3.26 24.78 -6.01
CA ASP A 23 3.16 25.64 -4.84
C ASP A 23 3.93 25.08 -3.64
N LEU A 24 3.98 23.75 -3.48
CA LEU A 24 4.82 23.07 -2.49
C LEU A 24 6.32 23.18 -2.81
N LYS A 25 6.68 23.42 -4.07
CA LYS A 25 8.05 23.63 -4.60
C LYS A 25 8.97 22.41 -4.54
N SER A 26 9.00 21.68 -3.43
CA SER A 26 9.76 20.46 -3.24
C SER A 26 9.03 19.52 -2.29
N VAL A 27 9.05 18.22 -2.60
CA VAL A 27 8.28 17.21 -1.89
C VAL A 27 9.09 15.95 -1.60
N VAL A 28 8.73 15.29 -0.51
CA VAL A 28 9.10 13.91 -0.21
C VAL A 28 7.84 13.06 -0.28
N VAL A 29 7.76 12.17 -1.26
CA VAL A 29 6.61 11.29 -1.46
C VAL A 29 6.82 10.00 -0.67
N ALA A 30 5.93 9.70 0.27
CA ALA A 30 5.90 8.38 0.89
C ALA A 30 5.33 7.36 -0.11
N PHE A 31 6.18 6.42 -0.52
CA PHE A 31 5.96 5.57 -1.69
C PHE A 31 5.96 4.09 -1.34
N SER A 32 4.79 3.46 -1.54
CA SER A 32 4.58 2.03 -1.31
C SER A 32 4.44 1.21 -2.59
N GLY A 33 4.58 1.82 -3.77
CA GLY A 33 4.37 1.14 -5.05
C GLY A 33 2.90 0.78 -5.34
N GLY A 34 1.97 1.10 -4.45
CA GLY A 34 0.53 0.98 -4.70
C GLY A 34 0.04 2.06 -5.67
N ALA A 35 -1.09 1.81 -6.34
CA ALA A 35 -1.63 2.67 -7.40
C ALA A 35 -1.67 4.17 -7.03
N ASP A 36 -2.16 4.52 -5.85
CA ASP A 36 -2.28 5.91 -5.39
C ASP A 36 -0.92 6.57 -5.15
N SER A 37 -0.04 5.90 -4.40
CA SER A 37 1.32 6.42 -4.12
C SER A 37 2.19 6.50 -5.37
N ALA A 38 2.03 5.56 -6.30
CA ALA A 38 2.77 5.51 -7.55
C ALA A 38 2.31 6.60 -8.52
N PHE A 39 1.00 6.83 -8.62
CA PHE A 39 0.44 7.96 -9.37
C PHE A 39 0.95 9.30 -8.82
N LEU A 40 0.88 9.51 -7.49
CA LEU A 40 1.37 10.73 -6.87
C LEU A 40 2.87 10.93 -7.10
N ALA A 41 3.69 9.88 -6.91
CA ALA A 41 5.13 9.93 -7.16
C ALA A 41 5.46 10.29 -8.61
N PHE A 42 4.77 9.67 -9.57
CA PHE A 42 4.94 9.95 -10.99
C PHE A 42 4.59 11.40 -11.33
N VAL A 43 3.41 11.87 -10.92
CA VAL A 43 2.98 13.24 -11.23
C VAL A 43 3.85 14.28 -10.52
N ALA A 44 4.28 14.03 -9.28
CA ALA A 44 5.22 14.89 -8.56
C ALA A 44 6.56 15.00 -9.28
N ASN A 45 7.15 13.87 -9.69
CA ASN A 45 8.41 13.84 -10.42
C ASN A 45 8.33 14.55 -11.77
N GLU A 46 7.28 14.28 -12.56
CA GLU A 46 7.04 14.95 -13.84
C GLU A 46 6.83 16.46 -13.70
N THR A 47 6.23 16.90 -12.58
CA THR A 47 5.89 18.31 -12.37
C THR A 47 7.06 19.12 -11.83
N LEU A 48 7.81 18.56 -10.87
CA LEU A 48 8.85 19.28 -10.11
C LEU A 48 10.27 18.94 -10.56
N GLY A 49 10.44 17.79 -11.24
CA GLY A 49 11.73 17.21 -11.57
C GLY A 49 12.34 16.41 -10.41
N ALA A 50 13.25 15.49 -10.75
CA ALA A 50 13.90 14.59 -9.81
C ALA A 50 14.68 15.31 -8.70
N ASP A 51 15.20 16.52 -8.95
CA ASP A 51 15.93 17.32 -7.96
C ASP A 51 15.03 17.86 -6.82
N ARG A 52 13.71 17.88 -7.03
CA ARG A 52 12.74 18.46 -6.07
C ARG A 52 11.68 17.47 -5.63
N CYS A 53 11.70 16.26 -6.15
CA CYS A 53 10.79 15.17 -5.79
C CYS A 53 11.63 13.96 -5.36
N THR A 54 11.79 13.79 -4.06
CA THR A 54 12.36 12.57 -3.49
C THR A 54 11.24 11.60 -3.15
N VAL A 55 11.45 10.32 -3.42
CA VAL A 55 10.43 9.28 -3.25
C VAL A 55 10.98 8.26 -2.26
N VAL A 56 10.30 8.08 -1.12
CA VAL A 56 10.81 7.28 0.01
C VAL A 56 9.98 6.04 0.22
N THR A 57 10.61 4.86 0.16
CA THR A 57 10.00 3.60 0.57
C THR A 57 10.47 3.20 1.95
N ALA A 58 9.53 3.10 2.90
CA ALA A 58 9.81 2.52 4.20
C ALA A 58 9.94 1.00 4.09
N VAL A 59 11.11 0.49 4.45
CA VAL A 59 11.44 -0.93 4.42
C VAL A 59 11.28 -1.49 5.84
N SER A 60 10.38 -2.44 5.99
CA SER A 60 10.21 -3.16 7.24
C SER A 60 9.74 -4.58 6.97
N PRO A 61 9.79 -5.48 7.97
CA PRO A 61 9.22 -6.82 7.86
C PRO A 61 7.73 -6.87 7.47
N SER A 62 7.01 -5.75 7.53
CA SER A 62 5.60 -5.68 7.11
C SER A 62 5.41 -5.38 5.62
N LEU A 63 6.46 -4.90 4.93
CA LEU A 63 6.51 -4.76 3.48
C LEU A 63 6.94 -6.08 2.85
N ALA A 64 6.13 -6.61 1.94
CA ALA A 64 6.51 -7.82 1.21
C ALA A 64 7.68 -7.55 0.27
N SER A 65 8.64 -8.47 0.18
CA SER A 65 9.83 -8.35 -0.65
C SER A 65 9.50 -8.15 -2.13
N SER A 66 8.38 -8.71 -2.61
CA SER A 66 7.89 -8.49 -3.97
C SER A 66 7.42 -7.06 -4.22
N GLU A 67 6.76 -6.44 -3.23
CA GLU A 67 6.32 -5.04 -3.32
C GLU A 67 7.52 -4.09 -3.23
N HIS A 68 8.51 -4.44 -2.41
CA HIS A 68 9.79 -3.72 -2.34
C HIS A 68 10.53 -3.75 -3.69
N ALA A 69 10.69 -4.93 -4.28
CA ALA A 69 11.29 -5.07 -5.61
C ALA A 69 10.51 -4.29 -6.68
N ASP A 70 9.18 -4.32 -6.63
CA ASP A 70 8.34 -3.54 -7.55
C ASP A 70 8.54 -2.03 -7.39
N CYS A 71 8.72 -1.53 -6.16
CA CYS A 71 9.08 -0.12 -5.93
C CYS A 71 10.41 0.25 -6.60
N ALA A 72 11.42 -0.61 -6.49
CA ALA A 72 12.72 -0.41 -7.12
C ALA A 72 12.60 -0.38 -8.66
N GLU A 73 11.80 -1.30 -9.23
CA GLU A 73 11.51 -1.34 -10.66
C GLU A 73 10.81 -0.07 -11.14
N LEU A 74 9.75 0.38 -10.43
CA LEU A 74 9.05 1.64 -10.74
C LEU A 74 9.98 2.86 -10.65
N ALA A 75 10.82 2.91 -9.63
CA ALA A 75 11.79 3.98 -9.46
C ALA A 75 12.78 4.06 -10.62
N SER A 76 13.30 2.92 -11.06
CA SER A 76 14.17 2.85 -12.24
C SER A 76 13.43 3.17 -13.54
N GLU A 77 12.20 2.67 -13.71
CA GLU A 77 11.37 2.87 -14.90
C GLU A 77 11.04 4.34 -15.12
N TRP A 78 10.73 5.06 -14.04
CA TRP A 78 10.28 6.46 -14.08
C TRP A 78 11.36 7.47 -13.71
N ASN A 79 12.62 7.00 -13.54
CA ASN A 79 13.77 7.82 -13.17
C ASN A 79 13.49 8.69 -11.93
N LEU A 80 12.96 8.06 -10.88
CA LEU A 80 12.65 8.71 -9.61
C LEU A 80 13.93 8.87 -8.77
N SER A 81 14.04 9.97 -8.02
CA SER A 81 15.00 10.09 -6.92
C SER A 81 14.51 9.24 -5.74
N TRP A 82 14.81 7.94 -5.78
CA TRP A 82 14.28 6.95 -4.84
C TRP A 82 15.26 6.66 -3.70
N VAL A 83 14.71 6.64 -2.49
CA VAL A 83 15.44 6.36 -1.25
C VAL A 83 14.71 5.29 -0.45
N GLU A 84 15.48 4.32 0.03
CA GLU A 84 15.00 3.29 0.95
C GLU A 84 15.38 3.68 2.38
N VAL A 85 14.44 3.53 3.31
CA VAL A 85 14.70 3.81 4.72
C VAL A 85 14.07 2.72 5.57
N GLU A 86 14.87 2.14 6.48
CA GLU A 86 14.35 1.15 7.41
C GLU A 86 13.46 1.80 8.47
N THR A 87 12.31 1.19 8.76
CA THR A 87 11.44 1.59 9.88
C THR A 87 11.41 0.53 10.96
N THR A 88 11.19 0.96 12.19
CA THR A 88 11.32 0.13 13.40
C THR A 88 9.98 -0.12 14.09
N GLU A 89 8.85 -0.07 13.37
CA GLU A 89 7.53 -0.23 14.00
C GLU A 89 7.38 -1.58 14.72
N LEU A 90 8.07 -2.64 14.27
CA LEU A 90 8.08 -3.94 14.95
C LEU A 90 8.76 -3.90 16.32
N GLU A 91 9.55 -2.88 16.66
CA GLU A 91 10.12 -2.70 18.00
C GLU A 91 9.10 -2.13 18.99
N SER A 92 8.01 -1.54 18.50
CA SER A 92 6.93 -1.00 19.32
C SER A 92 5.98 -2.10 19.79
N LEU A 93 5.78 -2.18 21.11
CA LEU A 93 4.75 -3.06 21.69
C LEU A 93 3.34 -2.70 21.22
N ASP A 94 3.07 -1.43 20.93
CA ASP A 94 1.75 -0.99 20.45
C ASP A 94 1.49 -1.46 19.02
N TYR A 95 2.50 -1.49 18.16
CA TYR A 95 2.37 -2.11 16.84
C TYR A 95 2.23 -3.64 16.94
N GLN A 96 3.07 -4.28 17.77
CA GLN A 96 3.02 -5.74 17.95
C GLN A 96 1.67 -6.21 18.49
N ARG A 97 0.99 -5.42 19.32
CA ARG A 97 -0.34 -5.74 19.88
C ARG A 97 -1.41 -5.97 18.82
N ASN A 98 -1.25 -5.38 17.64
CA ASN A 98 -2.15 -5.59 16.51
C ASN A 98 -3.61 -5.27 16.85
N ASP A 99 -3.88 -4.14 17.49
CA ASP A 99 -5.22 -3.65 17.75
C ASP A 99 -5.73 -2.75 16.60
N ALA A 100 -6.85 -2.06 16.83
CA ALA A 100 -7.46 -1.14 15.87
C ALA A 100 -6.51 0.00 15.44
N ASP A 101 -5.57 0.39 16.32
CA ASP A 101 -4.63 1.49 16.09
C ASP A 101 -3.30 1.01 15.50
N ARG A 102 -3.12 -0.28 15.15
CA ARG A 102 -1.89 -0.78 14.48
C ARG A 102 -1.46 0.11 13.30
N CYS A 103 -2.42 0.55 12.47
CA CYS A 103 -2.13 1.43 11.33
C CYS A 103 -1.67 2.83 11.75
N PHE A 104 -2.10 3.34 12.92
CA PHE A 104 -1.58 4.57 13.53
C PHE A 104 -0.08 4.40 13.83
N HIS A 105 0.29 3.34 14.55
CA HIS A 105 1.68 3.09 14.94
C HIS A 105 2.59 2.84 13.74
N CYS A 106 2.11 2.06 12.76
CA CYS A 106 2.79 1.86 11.48
C CYS A 106 3.09 3.19 10.79
N LYS A 107 2.08 4.07 10.71
CA LYS A 107 2.22 5.34 10.02
C LYS A 107 3.08 6.33 10.80
N THR A 108 3.04 6.28 12.13
CA THR A 108 3.91 7.05 13.00
C THR A 108 5.39 6.74 12.70
N ALA A 109 5.76 5.46 12.62
CA ALA A 109 7.12 5.04 12.28
C ALA A 109 7.56 5.44 10.86
N LEU A 110 6.64 5.43 9.89
CA LEU A 110 6.91 5.99 8.56
C LEU A 110 7.24 7.49 8.64
N MET A 111 6.46 8.24 9.41
CA MET A 111 6.66 9.68 9.52
C MET A 111 7.95 10.02 10.30
N ASP A 112 8.32 9.22 11.31
CA ASP A 112 9.60 9.33 12.04
C ASP A 112 10.82 9.35 11.10
N VAL A 113 10.74 8.67 9.94
CA VAL A 113 11.84 8.63 8.96
C VAL A 113 11.64 9.60 7.79
N VAL A 114 10.41 9.88 7.38
CA VAL A 114 10.11 10.79 6.25
C VAL A 114 10.28 12.26 6.65
N GLU A 115 9.87 12.66 7.85
CA GLU A 115 9.95 14.05 8.30
C GLU A 115 11.37 14.61 8.30
N PRO A 116 12.39 13.92 8.85
CA PRO A 116 13.76 14.43 8.82
C PRO A 116 14.27 14.63 7.39
N ILE A 117 13.95 13.70 6.47
CA ILE A 117 14.34 13.79 5.07
C ILE A 117 13.67 15.00 4.42
N ALA A 118 12.38 15.21 4.68
CA ALA A 118 11.66 16.38 4.17
C ALA A 118 12.26 17.68 4.71
N ALA A 119 12.55 17.74 6.01
CA ALA A 119 13.16 18.91 6.65
C ALA A 119 14.55 19.24 6.06
N ASP A 120 15.40 18.23 5.87
CA ASP A 120 16.76 18.39 5.33
C ASP A 120 16.77 18.95 3.90
N HIS A 121 15.74 18.63 3.11
CA HIS A 121 15.57 19.12 1.73
C HIS A 121 14.73 20.40 1.63
N GLY A 122 14.22 20.93 2.75
CA GLY A 122 13.25 22.04 2.74
C GLY A 122 11.98 21.69 1.96
N ALA A 123 11.59 20.41 1.99
CA ALA A 123 10.50 19.81 1.24
C ALA A 123 9.30 19.49 2.14
N VAL A 124 8.14 19.24 1.53
CA VAL A 124 6.91 18.83 2.22
C VAL A 124 6.69 17.32 2.06
N ALA A 125 6.42 16.62 3.16
CA ALA A 125 6.03 15.22 3.12
C ALA A 125 4.61 15.06 2.56
N ILE A 126 4.43 14.25 1.53
CA ILE A 126 3.12 14.00 0.90
C ILE A 126 2.82 12.51 0.75
N LEU A 127 1.54 12.15 0.93
CA LEU A 127 1.05 10.77 0.88
C LEU A 127 -0.06 10.63 -0.16
N GLY A 128 -0.09 9.48 -0.85
CA GLY A 128 -1.14 9.12 -1.81
C GLY A 128 -2.43 8.69 -1.12
N VAL A 129 -3.14 9.62 -0.49
CA VAL A 129 -4.49 9.44 0.09
C VAL A 129 -5.48 10.12 -0.85
N ASN A 130 -6.56 9.44 -1.24
CA ASN A 130 -7.60 9.98 -2.13
C ASN A 130 -8.92 10.23 -1.37
N LEU A 131 -9.92 10.82 -2.04
CA LEU A 131 -11.21 11.18 -1.42
C LEU A 131 -11.95 9.97 -0.83
N ASP A 132 -11.91 8.81 -1.50
CA ASP A 132 -12.58 7.58 -1.05
C ASP A 132 -11.95 7.02 0.24
N ASP A 133 -10.76 7.47 0.61
CA ASP A 133 -10.12 7.08 1.87
C ASP A 133 -10.55 7.93 3.07
N LEU A 134 -11.36 8.99 2.89
CA LEU A 134 -11.77 9.90 3.97
C LEU A 134 -12.96 9.37 4.82
N ASP A 135 -13.76 8.47 4.27
CA ASP A 135 -15.00 7.99 4.90
C ASP A 135 -14.81 6.88 5.95
N ASP A 136 -13.55 6.44 6.16
CA ASP A 136 -13.21 5.32 7.03
C ASP A 136 -12.56 5.77 8.36
N HIS A 137 -12.68 4.94 9.40
CA HIS A 137 -11.78 5.05 10.56
C HIS A 137 -10.35 4.76 10.13
N ARG A 138 -9.56 5.82 9.86
CA ARG A 138 -8.20 5.74 9.28
C ARG A 138 -7.15 6.26 10.27
N PRO A 139 -6.82 5.48 11.32
CA PRO A 139 -5.83 5.86 12.33
C PRO A 139 -4.47 6.26 11.72
N GLY A 140 -4.08 5.59 10.62
CA GLY A 140 -2.85 5.94 9.92
C GLY A 140 -2.85 7.38 9.38
N GLN A 141 -3.91 7.81 8.68
CA GLN A 141 -3.95 9.17 8.11
C GLN A 141 -3.86 10.23 9.21
N ARG A 142 -4.56 10.02 10.34
CA ARG A 142 -4.46 10.88 11.52
C ARG A 142 -3.00 11.04 11.99
N ALA A 143 -2.25 9.94 12.12
CA ALA A 143 -0.84 9.99 12.50
C ALA A 143 0.02 10.80 11.51
N ALA A 144 -0.28 10.70 10.20
CA ALA A 144 0.44 11.48 9.20
C ALA A 144 0.11 12.98 9.26
N SER A 145 -1.19 13.33 9.37
CA SER A 145 -1.65 14.72 9.46
C SER A 145 -1.12 15.44 10.70
N GLU A 146 -1.11 14.76 11.86
CA GLU A 146 -0.58 15.30 13.12
C GLU A 146 0.89 15.70 13.02
N ARG A 147 1.60 15.14 12.04
CA ARG A 147 3.01 15.38 11.78
C ARG A 147 3.28 16.21 10.52
N GLY A 148 2.24 16.89 10.04
CA GLY A 148 2.35 17.86 8.96
C GLY A 148 2.43 17.28 7.55
N ALA A 149 2.15 15.99 7.37
CA ALA A 149 2.02 15.42 6.04
C ALA A 149 0.80 16.01 5.30
N GLN A 150 0.92 16.17 3.99
CA GLN A 150 -0.17 16.67 3.14
C GLN A 150 -0.69 15.60 2.17
N PHE A 151 -1.90 15.82 1.65
CA PHE A 151 -2.61 14.86 0.80
C PHE A 151 -3.07 15.53 -0.51
N PRO A 152 -2.17 15.87 -1.44
CA PRO A 152 -2.51 16.61 -2.66
C PRO A 152 -3.60 15.96 -3.53
N LEU A 153 -3.71 14.63 -3.49
CA LEU A 153 -4.79 13.94 -4.20
C LEU A 153 -6.18 14.29 -3.61
N VAL A 154 -6.31 14.41 -2.28
CA VAL A 154 -7.54 14.90 -1.63
C VAL A 154 -7.79 16.36 -2.00
N ASP A 155 -6.77 17.21 -1.86
CA ASP A 155 -6.89 18.66 -2.08
C ASP A 155 -7.31 18.97 -3.54
N SER A 156 -6.79 18.19 -4.48
CA SER A 156 -7.14 18.25 -5.91
C SER A 156 -8.43 17.53 -6.30
N GLY A 157 -9.10 16.85 -5.37
CA GLY A 157 -10.38 16.20 -5.57
C GLY A 157 -10.32 14.84 -6.30
N PHE A 158 -9.20 14.12 -6.21
CA PHE A 158 -9.08 12.78 -6.79
C PHE A 158 -9.86 11.75 -6.00
N THR A 159 -10.75 11.05 -6.69
CA THR A 159 -11.26 9.75 -6.24
C THR A 159 -10.29 8.63 -6.65
N LYS A 160 -10.46 7.45 -6.06
CA LYS A 160 -9.72 6.25 -6.45
C LYS A 160 -9.92 5.89 -7.92
N GLN A 161 -11.12 6.08 -8.46
CA GLN A 161 -11.38 5.83 -9.88
C GLN A 161 -10.62 6.82 -10.77
N MET A 162 -10.61 8.10 -10.39
CA MET A 162 -9.84 9.12 -11.11
C MET A 162 -8.34 8.82 -11.12
N VAL A 163 -7.77 8.31 -10.01
CA VAL A 163 -6.37 7.88 -9.97
C VAL A 163 -6.10 6.78 -11.00
N ARG A 164 -6.98 5.77 -11.10
CA ARG A 164 -6.84 4.68 -12.08
C ARG A 164 -6.95 5.19 -13.52
N ASP A 165 -7.95 6.04 -13.79
CA ASP A 165 -8.18 6.59 -15.13
C ASP A 165 -7.03 7.51 -15.57
N ALA A 166 -6.51 8.35 -14.67
CA ALA A 166 -5.35 9.19 -14.94
C ALA A 166 -4.09 8.35 -15.14
N SER A 167 -3.87 7.34 -14.30
CA SER A 167 -2.75 6.40 -14.44
C SER A 167 -2.79 5.68 -15.78
N LEU A 168 -3.96 5.22 -16.23
CA LEU A 168 -4.13 4.58 -17.53
C LEU A 168 -3.82 5.55 -18.68
N ARG A 169 -4.29 6.80 -18.61
CA ARG A 169 -3.98 7.84 -19.62
C ARG A 169 -2.49 8.17 -19.69
N LEU A 170 -1.82 8.15 -18.54
CA LEU A 170 -0.36 8.33 -18.43
C LEU A 170 0.41 7.03 -18.74
N SER A 171 -0.28 5.95 -19.12
CA SER A 171 0.31 4.64 -19.43
C SER A 171 1.10 4.01 -18.26
N LEU A 172 0.72 4.32 -17.02
CA LEU A 172 1.36 3.75 -15.82
C LEU A 172 0.90 2.31 -15.63
N ARG A 173 1.84 1.37 -15.53
CA ARG A 173 1.54 -0.06 -15.31
C ARG A 173 0.83 -0.36 -13.98
N THR A 174 0.77 0.61 -13.07
CA THR A 174 0.09 0.50 -11.78
C THR A 174 -1.41 0.84 -11.85
N TRP A 175 -1.94 1.24 -13.01
CA TRP A 175 -3.33 1.71 -13.15
C TRP A 175 -4.38 0.68 -12.69
N ASP A 176 -4.14 -0.61 -12.94
CA ASP A 176 -5.02 -1.71 -12.54
C ASP A 176 -4.50 -2.48 -11.32
N LYS A 177 -3.33 -2.12 -10.77
CA LYS A 177 -2.70 -2.82 -9.64
C LYS A 177 -3.69 -2.97 -8.48
N PRO A 178 -3.95 -4.20 -7.99
CA PRO A 178 -4.79 -4.43 -6.84
C PRO A 178 -4.27 -3.70 -5.59
N ALA A 179 -5.14 -3.36 -4.65
CA ALA A 179 -4.72 -2.74 -3.40
C ALA A 179 -3.89 -3.74 -2.57
N ALA A 180 -2.58 -3.50 -2.51
CA ALA A 180 -1.65 -4.24 -1.67
C ALA A 180 -1.71 -3.71 -0.24
N ALA A 181 -2.27 -4.51 0.66
CA ALA A 181 -2.16 -4.26 2.10
C ALA A 181 -0.82 -4.81 2.61
N CYS A 182 -0.30 -4.26 3.72
CA CYS A 182 0.90 -4.79 4.37
C CYS A 182 0.71 -6.23 4.85
N LEU A 183 1.80 -6.96 5.09
CA LEU A 183 1.76 -8.35 5.57
C LEU A 183 1.02 -8.47 6.91
N SER A 184 1.11 -7.45 7.78
CA SER A 184 0.40 -7.41 9.06
C SER A 184 -1.13 -7.46 8.89
N SER A 185 -1.66 -7.07 7.73
CA SER A 185 -3.08 -7.22 7.45
C SER A 185 -3.52 -8.69 7.35
N ARG A 186 -2.60 -9.66 7.29
CA ARG A 186 -2.92 -11.10 7.28
C ARG A 186 -3.10 -11.65 8.69
N VAL A 187 -2.77 -10.87 9.71
CA VAL A 187 -2.82 -11.26 11.12
C VAL A 187 -4.10 -10.70 11.75
N PRO A 188 -4.99 -11.55 12.30
CA PRO A 188 -6.19 -11.13 13.01
C PRO A 188 -5.90 -10.15 14.13
N TYR A 189 -6.79 -9.17 14.34
CA TYR A 189 -6.66 -8.22 15.44
C TYR A 189 -6.54 -8.95 16.79
N GLY A 190 -5.67 -8.44 17.66
CA GLY A 190 -5.33 -9.04 18.95
C GLY A 190 -4.27 -10.16 18.89
N THR A 191 -3.96 -10.70 17.71
CA THR A 191 -2.84 -11.63 17.53
C THR A 191 -1.55 -10.86 17.32
N ALA A 192 -0.52 -11.17 18.12
CA ALA A 192 0.72 -10.43 18.10
C ALA A 192 1.42 -10.47 16.72
N VAL A 193 1.74 -9.29 16.18
CA VAL A 193 2.52 -9.15 14.95
C VAL A 193 4.00 -9.28 15.30
N THR A 194 4.63 -10.36 14.84
CA THR A 194 6.05 -10.65 15.07
C THR A 194 6.77 -10.93 13.77
N LEU A 195 8.09 -10.77 13.75
CA LEU A 195 8.92 -11.11 12.58
C LEU A 195 8.67 -12.56 12.11
N SER A 196 8.57 -13.51 13.05
CA SER A 196 8.30 -14.90 12.72
C SER A 196 6.95 -15.13 12.06
N VAL A 197 5.91 -14.39 12.47
CA VAL A 197 4.57 -14.47 11.87
C VAL A 197 4.59 -13.87 10.48
N LEU A 198 5.15 -12.67 10.31
CA LEU A 198 5.20 -11.98 9.02
C LEU A 198 6.03 -12.77 8.00
N SER A 199 7.21 -13.26 8.39
CA SER A 199 8.05 -14.10 7.52
C SER A 199 7.36 -15.41 7.14
N ARG A 200 6.59 -16.03 8.06
CA ARG A 200 5.81 -17.23 7.75
C ARG A 200 4.72 -16.94 6.72
N VAL A 201 3.98 -15.84 6.89
CA VAL A 201 2.95 -15.39 5.94
C VAL A 201 3.56 -15.10 4.58
N GLU A 202 4.62 -14.31 4.51
CA GLU A 202 5.27 -13.94 3.27
C GLU A 202 5.75 -15.17 2.48
N ARG A 203 6.44 -16.12 3.15
CA ARG A 203 6.88 -17.36 2.51
C ARG A 203 5.71 -18.18 1.97
N ALA A 204 4.60 -18.23 2.70
CA ALA A 204 3.41 -18.94 2.25
C ALA A 204 2.76 -18.25 1.04
N GLU A 205 2.64 -16.92 1.03
CA GLU A 205 2.14 -16.18 -0.13
C GLU A 205 3.06 -16.37 -1.34
N ALA A 206 4.38 -16.23 -1.15
CA ALA A 206 5.38 -16.45 -2.19
C ALA A 206 5.34 -17.87 -2.79
N ALA A 207 5.15 -18.89 -1.94
CA ALA A 207 5.04 -20.28 -2.41
C ALA A 207 3.79 -20.49 -3.28
N LEU A 208 2.66 -19.87 -2.93
CA LEU A 208 1.45 -19.93 -3.74
C LEU A 208 1.56 -19.08 -5.02
N HIS A 209 2.27 -17.96 -4.98
CA HIS A 209 2.61 -17.18 -6.17
C HIS A 209 3.48 -17.98 -7.15
N ALA A 210 4.42 -18.79 -6.67
CA ALA A 210 5.22 -19.69 -7.50
C ALA A 210 4.38 -20.79 -8.16
N LEU A 211 3.22 -21.14 -7.57
CA LEU A 211 2.23 -22.00 -8.21
C LEU A 211 1.35 -21.24 -9.21
N GLY A 212 1.50 -19.93 -9.38
CA GLY A 212 0.77 -19.12 -10.38
C GLY A 212 -0.50 -18.45 -9.87
N PHE A 213 -0.82 -18.54 -8.57
CA PHE A 213 -1.89 -17.75 -7.97
C PHE A 213 -1.37 -16.33 -7.74
N ARG A 214 -1.79 -15.36 -8.56
CA ARG A 214 -1.25 -13.99 -8.49
C ARG A 214 -1.93 -13.11 -7.45
N GLU A 215 -3.25 -13.23 -7.35
CA GLU A 215 -4.05 -12.51 -6.35
C GLU A 215 -4.43 -13.48 -5.25
N LEU A 216 -3.85 -13.31 -4.07
CA LEU A 216 -4.16 -14.14 -2.91
C LEU A 216 -3.81 -13.43 -1.61
N ARG A 217 -4.33 -13.98 -0.51
CA ARG A 217 -3.83 -13.70 0.84
C ARG A 217 -3.73 -15.00 1.64
N VAL A 218 -2.71 -15.13 2.49
CA VAL A 218 -2.61 -16.21 3.48
C VAL A 218 -2.83 -15.61 4.86
N ARG A 219 -4.02 -15.80 5.43
CA ARG A 219 -4.34 -15.35 6.79
C ARG A 219 -3.76 -16.29 7.82
N HIS A 220 -3.19 -15.70 8.86
CA HIS A 220 -2.53 -16.40 9.94
C HIS A 220 -3.49 -16.65 11.11
N TYR A 221 -3.68 -17.92 11.47
CA TYR A 221 -4.41 -18.35 12.67
C TYR A 221 -3.58 -19.39 13.41
N ASP A 222 -2.52 -18.94 14.09
CA ASP A 222 -1.55 -19.77 14.81
C ASP A 222 -0.90 -20.86 13.93
N ASP A 223 -1.39 -22.10 14.02
CA ASP A 223 -0.93 -23.24 13.22
C ASP A 223 -1.75 -23.45 11.94
N THR A 224 -2.75 -22.61 11.70
CA THR A 224 -3.66 -22.67 10.55
C THR A 224 -3.42 -21.52 9.59
N ALA A 225 -3.20 -21.86 8.32
CA ALA A 225 -3.26 -20.92 7.21
C ALA A 225 -4.65 -20.94 6.60
N ARG A 226 -5.29 -19.77 6.48
CA ARG A 226 -6.52 -19.61 5.69
C ARG A 226 -6.22 -18.85 4.41
N ILE A 227 -6.33 -19.53 3.29
CA ILE A 227 -6.06 -18.97 1.96
C ILE A 227 -7.30 -18.25 1.46
N GLU A 228 -7.11 -17.04 0.95
CA GLU A 228 -8.10 -16.25 0.23
C GLU A 228 -7.61 -16.05 -1.21
N VAL A 229 -8.43 -16.41 -2.19
CA VAL A 229 -8.18 -16.15 -3.63
C VAL A 229 -9.45 -15.58 -4.26
N PRO A 230 -9.37 -14.88 -5.41
CA PRO A 230 -10.56 -14.53 -6.18
C PRO A 230 -11.45 -15.75 -6.40
N LEU A 231 -12.78 -15.58 -6.40
CA LEU A 231 -13.73 -16.68 -6.59
C LEU A 231 -13.46 -17.47 -7.89
N SER A 232 -13.02 -16.77 -8.94
CA SER A 232 -12.61 -17.36 -10.22
C SER A 232 -11.41 -18.30 -10.14
N ALA A 233 -10.59 -18.21 -9.07
CA ALA A 233 -9.39 -19.02 -8.87
C ALA A 233 -9.61 -20.21 -7.93
N ILE A 234 -10.77 -20.32 -7.27
CA ILE A 234 -11.06 -21.39 -6.30
C ILE A 234 -10.96 -22.77 -6.94
N ASP A 235 -11.56 -22.98 -8.11
CA ASP A 235 -11.57 -24.28 -8.78
C ASP A 235 -10.15 -24.73 -9.14
N ALA A 236 -9.31 -23.81 -9.65
CA ALA A 236 -7.91 -24.07 -9.96
C ALA A 236 -7.10 -24.42 -8.70
N LEU A 237 -7.38 -23.75 -7.57
CA LEU A 237 -6.75 -24.05 -6.28
C LEU A 237 -7.13 -25.45 -5.78
N ILE A 238 -8.41 -25.82 -5.86
CA ILE A 238 -8.89 -27.15 -5.43
C ILE A 238 -8.32 -28.27 -6.29
N GLN A 239 -8.20 -28.05 -7.60
CA GLN A 239 -7.57 -29.01 -8.52
C GLN A 239 -6.11 -29.27 -8.16
N ARG A 240 -5.40 -28.25 -7.65
CA ARG A 240 -3.99 -28.32 -7.23
C ARG A 240 -3.79 -28.43 -5.73
N ARG A 241 -4.81 -28.89 -4.99
CA ARG A 241 -4.82 -28.92 -3.52
C ARG A 241 -3.61 -29.62 -2.88
N GLY A 242 -3.07 -30.66 -3.52
CA GLY A 242 -1.88 -31.37 -3.00
C GLY A 242 -0.66 -30.47 -2.97
N GLU A 243 -0.35 -29.84 -4.11
CA GLU A 243 0.77 -28.88 -4.23
C GLU A 243 0.60 -27.69 -3.28
N VAL A 244 -0.63 -27.19 -3.15
CA VAL A 244 -0.97 -26.07 -2.24
C VAL A 244 -0.73 -26.45 -0.79
N VAL A 245 -1.19 -27.63 -0.36
CA VAL A 245 -0.99 -28.11 1.02
C VAL A 245 0.49 -28.30 1.30
N ASP A 246 1.23 -28.95 0.39
CA ASP A 246 2.66 -29.19 0.56
C ASP A 246 3.45 -27.88 0.66
N ALA A 247 3.15 -26.91 -0.22
CA ALA A 247 3.80 -25.60 -0.24
C ALA A 247 3.58 -24.82 1.07
N VAL A 248 2.35 -24.77 1.57
CA VAL A 248 1.99 -23.99 2.76
C VAL A 248 2.43 -24.69 4.05
N THR A 249 2.36 -26.02 4.12
CA THR A 249 2.84 -26.78 5.29
C THR A 249 4.37 -26.71 5.43
N ALA A 250 5.11 -26.71 4.31
CA ALA A 250 6.56 -26.49 4.31
C ALA A 250 6.97 -25.12 4.90
N CYS A 251 6.06 -24.13 4.91
CA CYS A 251 6.27 -22.82 5.52
C CYS A 251 6.08 -22.82 7.06
N GLY A 252 5.59 -23.92 7.64
CA GLY A 252 5.40 -24.09 9.09
C GLY A 252 3.95 -24.04 9.57
N TYR A 253 2.97 -24.17 8.67
CA TYR A 253 1.57 -24.35 9.03
C TYR A 253 1.22 -25.83 9.17
N ARG A 254 0.37 -26.17 10.15
CA ARG A 254 -0.15 -27.52 10.36
C ARG A 254 -1.43 -27.77 9.56
N TYR A 255 -2.28 -26.75 9.46
CA TYR A 255 -3.55 -26.84 8.76
C TYR A 255 -3.61 -25.80 7.64
N VAL A 256 -4.15 -26.21 6.49
CA VAL A 256 -4.35 -25.36 5.32
C VAL A 256 -5.83 -25.39 4.99
N THR A 257 -6.45 -24.21 5.02
CA THR A 257 -7.87 -24.02 4.78
C THR A 257 -8.09 -23.01 3.65
N LEU A 258 -9.26 -23.06 3.02
CA LEU A 258 -9.69 -22.11 2.00
C LEU A 258 -10.88 -21.32 2.54
N ASP A 259 -10.82 -20.00 2.43
CA ASP A 259 -11.97 -19.15 2.67
C ASP A 259 -12.97 -19.28 1.51
N LEU A 260 -14.16 -19.80 1.79
CA LEU A 260 -15.18 -20.05 0.78
C LEU A 260 -15.79 -18.76 0.22
N GLU A 261 -15.64 -17.65 0.95
CA GLU A 261 -16.10 -16.35 0.46
C GLU A 261 -15.05 -15.65 -0.41
N GLY A 262 -13.85 -16.22 -0.50
CA GLY A 262 -12.76 -15.76 -1.34
C GLY A 262 -12.08 -14.48 -0.85
N LEU A 263 -11.30 -13.87 -1.75
CA LEU A 263 -10.54 -12.65 -1.48
C LEU A 263 -11.44 -11.42 -1.47
N ARG A 264 -11.41 -10.66 -0.36
CA ARG A 264 -12.14 -9.40 -0.20
C ARG A 264 -11.31 -8.33 0.51
N SER A 265 -11.60 -7.06 0.20
CA SER A 265 -11.08 -5.94 0.98
C SER A 265 -11.69 -5.93 2.38
N GLY A 266 -10.92 -5.53 3.39
CA GLY A 266 -11.43 -5.37 4.76
C GLY A 266 -11.90 -6.64 5.48
N ASN A 267 -11.55 -7.86 5.02
CA ASN A 267 -12.07 -9.11 5.61
C ASN A 267 -11.89 -9.22 7.14
N LEU A 268 -10.79 -8.68 7.70
CA LEU A 268 -10.54 -8.70 9.14
C LEU A 268 -11.16 -7.53 9.90
N ASN A 269 -11.66 -6.49 9.21
CA ASN A 269 -12.25 -5.32 9.85
C ASN A 269 -13.62 -5.62 10.48
N ALA A 270 -14.28 -6.71 10.11
CA ALA A 270 -15.49 -7.18 10.78
C ALA A 270 -15.26 -7.48 12.28
N ALA A 271 -14.02 -7.73 12.70
CA ALA A 271 -13.68 -7.92 14.11
C ALA A 271 -13.54 -6.59 14.90
N LEU A 272 -13.60 -5.44 14.22
CA LEU A 272 -13.50 -4.10 14.82
C LEU A 272 -14.88 -3.48 15.10
N GLU A 273 -15.96 -4.26 15.07
CA GLU A 273 -17.30 -3.74 15.41
C GLU A 273 -17.27 -3.09 16.82
N PRO A 274 -17.97 -1.94 17.00
CA PRO A 274 -17.91 -1.13 18.22
C PRO A 274 -18.41 -1.82 19.49
#